data_AF-A0AAV4CUY7-F1
#
_entry.id   AF-A0AAV4CUY7-F1
#
_cell.length_a   1.000
_cell.length_b   1.000
_cell.length_c   1.000
_cell.angle_alpha   90.00
_cell.angle_beta   90.00
_cell.angle_gamma   90.00
#
_symmetry.space_group_name_H-M   'P 1'
#
loop_
_entity.id
_entity.type
_entity.pdbx_description
1 polymer ?
#
loop_
_entity_poly.entity_id
_entity_poly.type
_entity_poly.pdbx_seq_one_letter_code
_entity_poly.pdbx_strand_id
1 'polypeptide(L)'
;MDSKSDSYSELTPAQKARIERNKKKAEFLRKARVTKRAHEKDKDRNIEDKVQRTAVEIDTGAGFFLDDAVEVCSSSKALKHDHPKIVHEPGPVIEVDNLLCEECEKEFFDSYLFKTFDFPVCDRCRDEDKHSLVTKTDAKNDYLLKDEDFDKREPELKFILRKNPHNPRWGEMKLFLRLQVYKRAMEVWGTEAKLQEAKDERVNNKEKAKQKKFNKKLKELRMSVRSSLWRKDLSGHQHEYGEEEYDEEEDTYSKTCCSCGHVWSYEKM
;
A
#
# COMPACT_ATOMS: atom_id res chain seq x y z
N MET A 1 -37.22 16.85 7.96
CA MET A 1 -36.46 18.12 7.88
C MET A 1 -36.00 18.34 9.30
N ASP A 2 -34.89 17.72 9.69
CA ASP A 2 -34.48 17.61 11.09
C ASP A 2 -33.12 18.27 11.24
N SER A 3 -33.16 19.54 11.61
CA SER A 3 -31.99 20.40 11.82
C SER A 3 -31.31 20.00 13.13
N LYS A 4 -30.19 19.28 13.06
CA LYS A 4 -29.28 19.08 14.20
C LYS A 4 -28.51 20.37 14.45
N SER A 5 -28.78 21.03 15.57
CA SER A 5 -28.01 22.15 16.09
C SER A 5 -26.70 21.65 16.72
N ASP A 6 -25.56 21.96 16.10
CA ASP A 6 -24.23 21.69 16.65
C ASP A 6 -23.98 22.56 17.89
N SER A 7 -24.02 21.94 19.07
CA SER A 7 -23.55 22.57 20.31
C SER A 7 -22.03 22.41 20.40
N TYR A 8 -21.30 23.50 20.11
CA TYR A 8 -19.86 23.55 20.35
C TYR A 8 -19.61 23.48 21.87
N SER A 9 -19.09 22.36 22.33
CA SER A 9 -18.66 22.19 23.72
C SER A 9 -17.48 23.13 24.00
N GLU A 10 -17.70 24.13 24.86
CA GLU A 10 -16.65 25.03 25.28
C GLU A 10 -15.55 24.25 26.03
N LEU A 11 -14.31 24.43 25.58
CA LEU A 11 -13.16 23.74 26.16
C LEU A 11 -12.98 24.14 27.63
N THR A 12 -12.76 23.13 28.46
CA THR A 12 -12.50 23.32 29.90
C THR A 12 -11.24 24.19 30.11
N PRO A 13 -11.13 24.91 31.23
CA PRO A 13 -9.96 25.73 31.54
C PRO A 13 -8.63 24.95 31.48
N ALA A 14 -8.65 23.69 31.89
CA ALA A 14 -7.49 22.79 31.82
C ALA A 14 -7.07 22.49 30.37
N GLN A 15 -8.04 22.27 29.46
CA GLN A 15 -7.77 22.07 28.04
C GLN A 15 -7.20 23.34 27.39
N LYS A 16 -7.76 24.52 27.72
CA LYS A 16 -7.25 25.82 27.26
C LYS A 16 -5.80 26.06 27.70
N ALA A 17 -5.48 25.78 28.97
CA ALA A 17 -4.11 25.90 29.49
C ALA A 17 -3.12 24.92 28.80
N ARG A 18 -3.57 23.69 28.50
CA ARG A 18 -2.76 22.71 27.76
C ARG A 18 -2.49 23.17 26.32
N ILE A 19 -3.49 23.73 25.66
CA ILE A 19 -3.36 24.30 24.30
C ILE A 19 -2.37 25.48 24.33
N GLU A 20 -2.47 26.37 25.31
CA GLU A 20 -1.56 27.52 25.43
C GLU A 20 -0.11 27.08 25.68
N ARG A 21 0.12 26.08 26.53
CA ARG A 21 1.45 25.51 26.77
C ARG A 21 2.04 24.88 25.50
N ASN A 22 1.22 24.12 24.75
CA ASN A 22 1.63 23.53 23.48
C ASN A 22 1.96 24.61 22.44
N LYS A 23 1.17 25.68 22.38
CA LYS A 23 1.39 26.83 21.50
C LYS A 23 2.72 27.54 21.81
N LYS A 24 2.99 27.84 23.08
CA LYS A 24 4.27 28.43 23.53
C LYS A 24 5.48 27.55 23.18
N LYS A 25 5.36 26.23 23.38
CA LYS A 25 6.42 25.27 23.02
C LYS A 25 6.68 25.25 21.51
N ALA A 26 5.63 25.29 20.68
CA ALA A 26 5.75 25.34 19.23
C ALA A 26 6.40 26.65 18.74
N GLU A 27 6.02 27.80 19.33
CA GLU A 27 6.64 29.10 19.02
C GLU A 27 8.13 29.13 19.38
N PHE A 28 8.51 28.57 20.54
CA PHE A 28 9.90 28.47 20.96
C PHE A 28 10.74 27.62 19.99
N LEU A 29 10.23 26.44 19.61
CA LEU A 29 10.89 25.57 18.62
C LEU A 29 11.01 26.24 17.25
N ARG A 30 10.02 27.05 16.84
CA ARG A 30 10.06 27.80 15.58
C ARG A 30 11.13 28.89 15.62
N LYS A 31 11.22 29.65 16.72
CA LYS A 31 12.28 30.66 16.93
C LYS A 31 13.67 30.02 16.92
N ALA A 32 13.85 28.89 17.60
CA ALA A 32 15.12 28.15 17.62
C ALA A 32 15.54 27.58 16.24
N ARG A 33 14.59 27.23 15.37
CA ARG A 33 14.90 26.80 13.98
C ARG A 33 15.30 27.98 13.10
N VAL A 34 14.71 29.16 13.31
CA VAL A 34 15.05 30.38 12.55
C VAL A 34 16.46 30.86 12.89
N THR A 35 16.88 30.82 14.16
CA THR A 35 18.24 31.20 14.56
C THR A 35 19.31 30.25 14.01
N LYS A 36 19.04 28.94 13.97
CA LYS A 36 19.96 27.96 13.35
C LYS A 36 20.14 28.19 11.86
N ARG A 37 19.06 28.50 11.13
CA ARG A 37 19.14 28.82 9.69
C ARG A 37 19.78 30.17 9.38
N ALA A 38 19.78 31.11 10.33
CA ALA A 38 20.50 32.37 10.19
C ALA A 38 22.02 32.15 10.29
N HIS A 39 22.49 31.29 11.21
CA HIS A 39 23.91 30.95 11.33
C HIS A 39 24.47 30.09 10.18
N GLU A 40 23.64 29.34 9.47
CA GLU A 40 24.07 28.55 8.30
C GLU A 40 24.15 29.37 7.00
N LYS A 41 23.50 30.55 6.93
CA LYS A 41 23.46 31.38 5.71
C LYS A 41 24.61 32.38 5.56
N ASP A 42 25.44 32.56 6.58
CA ASP A 42 26.57 33.51 6.54
C ASP A 42 27.93 32.85 6.22
N LYS A 43 27.95 31.56 5.83
CA LYS A 43 29.20 30.85 5.48
C LYS A 43 29.56 30.79 3.99
N ASP A 44 28.74 31.34 3.10
CA ASP A 44 29.02 31.35 1.65
C ASP A 44 28.90 32.76 1.06
N ARG A 45 29.78 33.70 1.47
CA ARG A 45 30.09 34.92 0.71
C ARG A 45 31.57 35.29 0.87
N ASN A 46 32.28 35.06 -0.22
CA ASN A 46 33.52 35.66 -0.71
C ASN A 46 34.00 36.93 0.06
N ILE A 47 35.19 36.86 0.67
CA ILE A 47 36.00 38.02 1.09
C ILE A 47 37.45 37.74 0.69
N GLU A 48 37.85 38.33 -0.43
CA GLU A 48 39.24 38.66 -0.72
C GLU A 48 39.63 39.91 0.10
N ASP A 49 40.90 39.96 0.49
CA ASP A 49 41.64 41.08 1.09
C ASP A 49 41.37 41.52 2.55
N LYS A 50 42.18 40.95 3.45
CA LYS A 50 43.21 41.63 4.28
C LYS A 50 43.51 40.83 5.54
N VAL A 51 44.60 40.07 5.53
CA VAL A 51 45.23 39.58 6.78
C VAL A 51 46.75 39.72 6.63
N GLN A 52 47.31 40.59 7.47
CA GLN A 52 48.76 40.65 7.71
C GLN A 52 49.22 39.27 8.18
N ARG A 53 50.17 38.68 7.45
CA ARG A 53 50.77 37.39 7.81
C ARG A 53 51.49 37.52 9.15
N THR A 54 50.90 36.98 10.21
CA THR A 54 51.65 36.56 11.40
C THR A 54 52.38 35.26 11.07
N ALA A 55 53.57 35.09 11.66
CA ALA A 55 54.46 33.95 11.41
C ALA A 55 53.73 32.60 11.53
N VAL A 56 54.02 31.70 10.60
CA VAL A 56 53.41 30.37 10.52
C VAL A 56 54.17 29.45 11.47
N GLU A 57 53.51 29.03 12.55
CA GLU A 57 53.97 27.90 13.36
C GLU A 57 53.72 26.60 12.57
N ILE A 58 54.79 25.88 12.23
CA ILE A 58 54.71 24.61 11.52
C ILE A 58 54.64 23.49 12.56
N ASP A 59 53.44 22.95 12.78
CA ASP A 59 53.21 21.77 13.61
C ASP A 59 53.63 20.51 12.84
N THR A 60 54.68 19.84 13.33
CA THR A 60 55.18 18.58 12.76
C THR A 60 54.49 17.34 13.36
N GLY A 61 53.43 17.52 14.15
CA GLY A 61 52.56 16.43 14.60
C GLY A 61 53.16 15.51 15.67
N ALA A 62 54.28 15.90 16.29
CA ALA A 62 54.94 15.16 17.37
C ALA A 62 55.03 15.94 18.71
N GLY A 63 54.33 17.08 18.84
CA GLY A 63 54.14 17.77 20.11
C GLY A 63 55.27 18.70 20.58
N PHE A 64 56.09 19.24 19.66
CA PHE A 64 57.08 20.28 19.99
C PHE A 64 57.07 21.40 18.92
N PHE A 65 57.05 22.66 19.36
CA PHE A 65 57.14 23.83 18.48
C PHE A 65 58.62 24.26 18.37
N LEU A 66 59.10 24.53 17.15
CA LEU A 66 60.43 25.10 16.90
C LEU A 66 60.28 26.61 16.66
N ASP A 67 60.88 27.42 17.53
CA ASP A 67 61.06 28.85 17.31
C ASP A 67 62.27 29.07 16.40
N ASP A 68 62.04 29.62 15.20
CA ASP A 68 63.09 29.98 14.25
C ASP A 68 63.86 31.23 14.72
N ALA A 69 64.90 31.02 15.51
CA ALA A 69 65.95 32.01 15.72
C ALA A 69 67.28 31.36 16.12
N VAL A 70 67.91 30.59 15.22
CA VAL A 70 69.37 30.43 15.24
C VAL A 70 69.95 30.19 13.84
N GLU A 71 70.81 31.14 13.48
CA GLU A 71 71.88 31.16 12.49
C GLU A 71 72.15 29.93 11.62
N VAL A 72 72.25 30.26 10.32
CA VAL A 72 72.96 29.53 9.27
C VAL A 72 74.29 28.95 9.76
N CYS A 73 74.42 27.62 9.77
CA CYS A 73 75.71 26.95 9.66
C CYS A 73 75.78 26.14 8.36
N SER A 74 76.41 26.75 7.36
CA SER A 74 76.91 26.08 6.16
C SER A 74 77.95 25.03 6.56
N SER A 75 77.56 23.76 6.59
CA SER A 75 78.52 22.65 6.58
C SER A 75 78.04 21.56 5.65
N SER A 76 78.58 21.61 4.43
CA SER A 76 78.65 20.54 3.46
C SER A 76 79.08 19.20 4.09
N LYS A 77 78.14 18.27 4.22
CA LYS A 77 78.45 16.83 4.25
C LYS A 77 77.31 16.06 3.59
N ALA A 78 77.53 15.73 2.32
CA ALA A 78 76.68 14.86 1.54
C ALA A 78 76.72 13.45 2.13
N LEU A 79 75.76 13.15 3.02
CA LEU A 79 75.40 11.78 3.35
C LEU A 79 74.31 11.37 2.37
N LYS A 80 74.65 10.40 1.51
CA LYS A 80 73.69 9.70 0.67
C LYS A 80 72.71 8.98 1.60
N HIS A 81 71.58 9.62 1.90
CA HIS A 81 70.45 8.91 2.46
C HIS A 81 69.82 8.10 1.33
N ASP A 82 70.11 6.80 1.34
CA ASP A 82 69.35 5.81 0.59
C ASP A 82 67.88 5.97 1.00
N HIS A 83 67.08 6.45 0.07
CA HIS A 83 65.64 6.53 0.22
C HIS A 83 65.15 5.09 0.40
N PRO A 84 64.47 4.77 1.52
CA PRO A 84 63.93 3.43 1.70
C PRO A 84 63.01 3.16 0.51
N LYS A 85 63.30 2.08 -0.23
CA LYS A 85 62.48 1.65 -1.35
C LYS A 85 61.11 1.32 -0.77
N ILE A 86 60.16 2.24 -0.90
CA ILE A 86 58.77 2.06 -0.48
C ILE A 86 58.21 0.94 -1.37
N VAL A 87 58.22 -0.29 -0.84
CA VAL A 87 57.52 -1.40 -1.45
C VAL A 87 56.06 -1.18 -1.11
N HIS A 88 55.31 -0.60 -2.06
CA HIS A 88 53.87 -0.66 -1.99
C HIS A 88 53.47 -2.12 -2.13
N GLU A 89 53.02 -2.74 -1.03
CA GLU A 89 52.29 -3.99 -1.12
C GLU A 89 51.08 -3.74 -2.02
N PRO A 90 50.88 -4.55 -3.08
CA PRO A 90 49.68 -4.41 -3.91
C PRO A 90 48.47 -4.58 -2.99
N GLY A 91 47.53 -3.63 -3.05
CA GLY A 91 46.32 -3.68 -2.24
C GLY A 91 45.59 -5.02 -2.43
N PRO A 92 44.83 -5.48 -1.43
CA PRO A 92 44.09 -6.74 -1.51
C PRO A 92 43.29 -6.78 -2.81
N VAL A 93 43.53 -7.80 -3.65
CA VAL A 93 42.71 -8.06 -4.82
C VAL A 93 41.37 -8.51 -4.28
N ILE A 94 40.41 -7.58 -4.23
CA ILE A 94 39.01 -7.94 -4.04
C ILE A 94 38.67 -8.73 -5.30
N GLU A 95 38.53 -10.03 -5.17
CA GLU A 95 37.93 -10.88 -6.20
C GLU A 95 36.48 -10.40 -6.33
N VAL A 96 36.27 -9.41 -7.19
CA VAL A 96 34.94 -8.99 -7.59
C VAL A 96 34.50 -10.09 -8.54
N ASP A 97 33.54 -10.92 -8.13
CA ASP A 97 32.98 -11.96 -8.99
C ASP A 97 32.47 -11.28 -10.27
N ASN A 98 33.22 -11.42 -11.37
CA ASN A 98 32.82 -10.89 -12.65
C ASN A 98 31.57 -11.66 -13.12
N LEU A 99 30.41 -11.00 -13.11
CA LEU A 99 29.17 -11.62 -13.55
C LEU A 99 29.10 -11.59 -15.08
N LEU A 100 28.76 -12.72 -15.69
CA LEU A 100 28.57 -12.85 -17.13
C LEU A 100 27.10 -12.61 -17.48
N CYS A 101 26.85 -11.78 -18.50
CA CYS A 101 25.50 -11.50 -18.97
C CYS A 101 24.91 -12.73 -19.70
N GLU A 102 23.71 -13.18 -19.33
CA GLU A 102 23.03 -14.31 -19.99
C GLU A 102 22.74 -14.08 -21.49
N GLU A 103 22.64 -12.82 -21.94
CA GLU A 103 22.31 -12.53 -23.35
C GLU A 103 23.52 -12.27 -24.25
N CYS A 104 24.57 -11.61 -23.74
CA CYS A 104 25.74 -11.24 -24.56
C CYS A 104 27.06 -11.81 -24.07
N GLU A 105 27.05 -12.60 -22.98
CA GLU A 105 28.21 -13.26 -22.38
C GLU A 105 29.36 -12.32 -22.00
N LYS A 106 29.11 -11.02 -21.95
CA LYS A 106 30.09 -10.01 -21.52
C LYS A 106 30.06 -9.90 -20.02
N GLU A 107 31.24 -9.71 -19.45
CA GLU A 107 31.42 -9.38 -18.05
C GLU A 107 30.78 -8.02 -17.75
N PHE A 108 29.99 -7.97 -16.68
CA PHE A 108 29.46 -6.75 -16.12
C PHE A 108 29.54 -6.84 -14.59
N PHE A 109 29.79 -5.70 -13.95
CA PHE A 109 29.86 -5.63 -12.49
C PHE A 109 28.51 -5.28 -11.88
N ASP A 110 27.71 -4.52 -12.62
CA ASP A 110 26.53 -3.86 -12.10
C ASP A 110 25.53 -3.67 -13.23
N SER A 111 24.27 -4.00 -12.96
CA SER A 111 23.15 -3.71 -13.84
C SER A 111 21.90 -3.45 -13.02
N TYR A 112 20.95 -2.74 -13.60
CA TYR A 112 19.66 -2.47 -12.97
C TYR A 112 18.95 -3.77 -12.59
N LEU A 113 18.87 -4.72 -13.52
CA LEU A 113 18.18 -6.00 -13.31
C LEU A 113 18.87 -6.88 -12.27
N PHE A 114 20.20 -6.89 -12.24
CA PHE A 114 20.95 -7.64 -11.25
C PHE A 114 20.75 -7.03 -9.86
N LYS A 115 20.88 -5.71 -9.71
CA LYS A 115 20.63 -5.04 -8.42
C LYS A 115 19.22 -5.23 -7.87
N THR A 116 18.20 -5.15 -8.73
CA THR A 116 16.81 -5.15 -8.27
C THR A 116 16.22 -6.55 -8.16
N PHE A 117 16.61 -7.47 -9.05
CA PHE A 117 15.99 -8.78 -9.19
C PHE A 117 16.97 -9.96 -9.09
N ASP A 118 18.27 -9.72 -8.92
CA ASP A 118 19.34 -10.72 -9.05
C ASP A 118 19.31 -11.44 -10.41
N PHE A 119 18.89 -10.73 -11.46
CA PHE A 119 18.83 -11.29 -12.80
C PHE A 119 20.09 -10.88 -13.60
N PRO A 120 20.93 -11.84 -14.04
CA PRO A 120 22.26 -11.56 -14.57
C PRO A 120 22.24 -11.09 -16.04
N VAL A 121 21.68 -9.89 -16.26
CA VAL A 121 21.63 -9.24 -17.58
C VAL A 121 22.16 -7.83 -17.49
N CYS A 122 23.08 -7.46 -18.40
CA CYS A 122 23.66 -6.13 -18.45
C CYS A 122 22.66 -5.09 -18.99
N ASP A 123 22.83 -3.81 -18.64
CA ASP A 123 21.89 -2.75 -19.02
C ASP A 123 21.78 -2.53 -20.54
N ARG A 124 22.77 -2.96 -21.32
CA ARG A 124 22.74 -2.89 -22.80
C ARG A 124 21.80 -3.93 -23.42
N CYS A 125 21.62 -5.05 -22.75
CA CYS A 125 20.74 -6.15 -23.15
C CYS A 125 19.35 -6.04 -22.51
N ARG A 126 19.10 -4.97 -21.73
CA ARG A 126 17.82 -4.76 -21.07
C ARG A 126 16.76 -4.32 -22.09
N ASP A 127 16.02 -5.30 -22.59
CA ASP A 127 14.84 -5.09 -23.44
C ASP A 127 13.55 -4.92 -22.61
N GLU A 128 12.70 -3.95 -22.95
CA GLU A 128 11.43 -3.69 -22.25
C GLU A 128 10.40 -4.82 -22.42
N ASP A 129 10.40 -5.51 -23.56
CA ASP A 129 9.45 -6.58 -23.84
C ASP A 129 9.79 -7.86 -23.06
N LYS A 130 11.05 -8.32 -23.17
CA LYS A 130 11.53 -9.52 -22.46
C LYS A 130 11.57 -9.30 -20.96
N HIS A 131 12.08 -8.15 -20.51
CA HIS A 131 12.26 -7.83 -19.09
C HIS A 131 11.09 -7.00 -18.55
N SER A 132 9.89 -7.25 -19.08
CA SER A 132 8.67 -6.57 -18.64
C SER A 132 8.37 -6.86 -17.17
N LEU A 133 7.84 -5.83 -16.50
CA LEU A 133 7.44 -5.91 -15.10
C LEU A 133 5.94 -6.16 -14.99
N VAL A 134 5.53 -6.99 -14.03
CA VAL A 134 4.14 -7.35 -13.79
C VAL A 134 3.79 -7.08 -12.33
N THR A 135 2.59 -6.58 -12.06
CA THR A 135 2.15 -6.30 -10.69
C THR A 135 1.89 -7.61 -9.93
N LYS A 136 2.00 -7.60 -8.58
CA LYS A 136 1.67 -8.78 -7.75
C LYS A 136 0.26 -9.31 -8.03
N THR A 137 -0.71 -8.43 -8.29
CA THR A 137 -2.10 -8.81 -8.57
C THR A 137 -2.25 -9.46 -9.92
N ASP A 138 -1.60 -8.92 -10.95
CA ASP A 138 -1.67 -9.46 -12.30
C ASP A 138 -0.95 -10.81 -12.37
N ALA A 139 0.23 -10.91 -11.75
CA ALA A 139 0.97 -12.17 -11.64
C ALA A 139 0.13 -13.29 -10.99
N LYS A 140 -0.58 -13.00 -9.89
CA LYS A 140 -1.49 -13.97 -9.25
C LYS A 140 -2.67 -14.37 -10.14
N ASN A 141 -3.21 -13.42 -10.90
CA ASN A 141 -4.36 -13.69 -11.76
C ASN A 141 -3.97 -14.49 -13.00
N ASP A 142 -2.86 -14.10 -13.65
CA ASP A 142 -2.37 -14.66 -14.90
C ASP A 142 -1.66 -15.99 -14.71
N TYR A 143 -0.97 -16.21 -13.59
CA TYR A 143 -0.24 -17.45 -13.32
C TYR A 143 -0.87 -18.30 -12.20
N LEU A 144 -2.03 -17.88 -11.68
CA LEU A 144 -2.76 -18.58 -10.61
C LEU A 144 -1.88 -18.85 -9.37
N LEU A 145 -0.90 -17.99 -9.11
CA LEU A 145 0.03 -18.11 -7.99
C LEU A 145 -0.58 -17.61 -6.68
N LYS A 146 -0.16 -18.18 -5.56
CA LYS A 146 -0.51 -17.76 -4.19
C LYS A 146 0.55 -16.81 -3.63
N ASP A 147 0.25 -16.11 -2.54
CA ASP A 147 1.22 -15.24 -1.86
C ASP A 147 2.50 -15.97 -1.42
N GLU A 148 2.33 -17.22 -0.96
CA GLU A 148 3.44 -18.07 -0.51
C GLU A 148 4.43 -18.38 -1.63
N ASP A 149 3.94 -18.44 -2.88
CA ASP A 149 4.79 -18.70 -4.04
C ASP A 149 5.69 -17.51 -4.38
N PHE A 150 5.42 -16.31 -3.84
CA PHE A 150 6.32 -15.15 -3.96
C PHE A 150 7.25 -15.04 -2.76
N ASP A 151 6.69 -15.18 -1.55
CA ASP A 151 7.34 -14.76 -0.32
C ASP A 151 8.05 -15.91 0.44
N LYS A 152 7.69 -17.20 0.22
CA LYS A 152 8.23 -18.34 0.99
C LYS A 152 9.08 -19.32 0.18
N ARG A 153 8.78 -19.49 -1.11
CA ARG A 153 9.50 -20.44 -1.96
C ARG A 153 10.88 -19.91 -2.30
N GLU A 154 11.90 -20.72 -2.09
CA GLU A 154 13.28 -20.42 -2.46
C GLU A 154 13.49 -20.55 -3.98
N PRO A 155 14.24 -19.63 -4.62
CA PRO A 155 14.66 -18.32 -4.12
C PRO A 155 13.48 -17.33 -4.01
N GLU A 156 13.49 -16.47 -2.98
CA GLU A 156 12.44 -15.44 -2.83
C GLU A 156 12.43 -14.49 -4.02
N LEU A 157 11.24 -14.18 -4.54
CA LEU A 157 11.11 -13.27 -5.67
C LEU A 157 11.26 -11.82 -5.21
N LYS A 158 12.32 -11.16 -5.68
CA LYS A 158 12.52 -9.72 -5.43
C LYS A 158 11.52 -8.88 -6.21
N PHE A 159 11.20 -7.71 -5.67
CA PHE A 159 10.23 -6.79 -6.25
C PHE A 159 10.63 -5.33 -6.09
N ILE A 160 10.06 -4.48 -6.94
CA ILE A 160 10.20 -3.03 -6.86
C ILE A 160 8.89 -2.43 -6.34
N LEU A 161 9.00 -1.49 -5.41
CA LEU A 161 7.87 -0.71 -4.91
C LEU A 161 7.67 0.54 -5.77
N ARG A 162 6.44 0.74 -6.23
CA ARG A 162 6.01 1.95 -6.96
C ARG A 162 4.69 2.47 -6.42
N LYS A 163 4.47 3.78 -6.51
CA LYS A 163 3.17 4.39 -6.18
C LYS A 163 2.11 3.92 -7.17
N ASN A 164 0.88 3.76 -6.70
CA ASN A 164 -0.23 3.39 -7.57
C ASN A 164 -0.55 4.54 -8.55
N PRO A 165 -0.54 4.31 -9.88
CA PRO A 165 -0.76 5.34 -10.89
C PRO A 165 -2.21 5.86 -10.87
N HIS A 166 -3.17 5.05 -10.43
CA HIS A 166 -4.56 5.49 -10.35
C HIS A 166 -4.81 6.41 -9.16
N ASN A 167 -4.22 6.11 -8.00
CA ASN A 167 -4.31 6.98 -6.84
C ASN A 167 -3.05 6.85 -5.97
N PRO A 168 -2.25 7.92 -5.83
CA PRO A 168 -1.01 7.88 -5.06
C PRO A 168 -1.23 7.78 -3.54
N ARG A 169 -2.47 7.95 -3.04
CA ARG A 169 -2.82 7.70 -1.63
C ARG A 169 -3.06 6.23 -1.34
N TRP A 170 -3.30 5.39 -2.36
CA TRP A 170 -3.38 3.96 -2.16
C TRP A 170 -2.00 3.39 -1.83
N GLY A 171 -1.99 2.17 -1.29
CA GLY A 171 -0.75 1.46 -1.00
C GLY A 171 0.14 1.33 -2.24
N GLU A 172 1.44 1.22 -2.00
CA GLU A 172 2.42 0.99 -3.05
C GLU A 172 2.19 -0.36 -3.72
N MET A 173 2.35 -0.40 -5.04
CA MET A 173 2.32 -1.64 -5.81
C MET A 173 3.69 -2.33 -5.76
N LYS A 174 3.66 -3.66 -5.72
CA LYS A 174 4.83 -4.50 -5.91
C LYS A 174 4.90 -4.94 -7.37
N LEU A 175 6.04 -4.68 -8.02
CA LEU A 175 6.35 -5.06 -9.39
C LEU A 175 7.40 -6.15 -9.40
N PHE A 176 7.11 -7.25 -10.09
CA PHE A 176 7.98 -8.40 -10.26
C PHE A 176 8.44 -8.53 -11.71
N LEU A 177 9.59 -9.18 -11.93
CA LEU A 177 10.05 -9.49 -13.27
C LEU A 177 9.23 -10.63 -13.87
N ARG A 178 8.60 -10.41 -15.04
CA ARG A 178 7.70 -11.39 -15.68
C ARG A 178 8.35 -12.75 -15.89
N LEU A 179 9.62 -12.78 -16.32
CA LEU A 179 10.37 -14.01 -16.55
C LEU A 179 10.52 -14.86 -15.29
N GLN A 180 10.81 -14.23 -14.15
CA GLN A 180 10.94 -14.94 -12.87
C GLN A 180 9.60 -15.50 -12.40
N VAL A 181 8.52 -14.71 -12.55
CA VAL A 181 7.16 -15.16 -12.23
C VAL A 181 6.76 -16.34 -13.12
N TYR A 182 7.09 -16.29 -14.41
CA TYR A 182 6.83 -17.40 -15.33
C TYR A 182 7.59 -18.67 -14.92
N LYS A 183 8.90 -18.57 -14.62
CA LYS A 183 9.68 -19.71 -14.10
C LYS A 183 9.06 -20.29 -12.83
N ARG A 184 8.66 -19.44 -11.88
CA ARG A 184 7.96 -19.84 -10.64
C ARG A 184 6.61 -20.51 -10.93
N ALA A 185 5.86 -20.04 -11.92
CA ALA A 185 4.61 -20.68 -12.34
C ALA A 185 4.86 -22.09 -12.88
N MET A 186 5.92 -22.27 -13.66
CA MET A 186 6.32 -23.58 -14.17
C MET A 186 6.77 -24.52 -13.05
N GLU A 187 7.43 -24.02 -12.01
CA GLU A 187 7.76 -24.82 -10.81
C GLU A 187 6.50 -25.28 -10.04
N VAL A 188 5.50 -24.41 -9.92
CA VAL A 188 4.27 -24.69 -9.17
C VAL A 188 3.33 -25.63 -9.93
N TRP A 189 3.13 -25.37 -11.23
CA TRP A 189 2.18 -26.11 -12.06
C TRP A 189 2.81 -27.26 -12.85
N GLY A 190 4.13 -27.27 -12.98
CA GLY A 190 4.92 -28.28 -13.72
C GLY A 190 4.88 -28.06 -15.23
N THR A 191 3.68 -28.03 -15.82
CA THR A 191 3.50 -27.85 -17.26
C THR A 191 2.54 -26.72 -17.56
N GLU A 192 2.78 -26.02 -18.67
CA GLU A 192 1.95 -24.90 -19.11
C GLU A 192 0.52 -25.37 -19.45
N ALA A 193 0.37 -26.60 -19.94
CA ALA A 193 -0.94 -27.21 -20.20
C ALA A 193 -1.82 -27.28 -18.93
N LYS A 194 -1.24 -27.64 -17.77
CA LYS A 194 -1.99 -27.71 -16.50
C LYS A 194 -2.42 -26.33 -16.02
N LEU A 195 -1.54 -25.33 -16.18
CA LEU A 195 -1.89 -23.94 -15.86
C LEU A 195 -3.07 -23.47 -16.72
N GLN A 196 -3.06 -23.81 -18.01
CA GLN A 196 -4.14 -23.42 -18.92
C GLN A 196 -5.45 -24.14 -18.62
N GLU A 197 -5.41 -25.45 -18.35
CA GLU A 197 -6.58 -26.22 -17.91
C GLU A 197 -7.21 -25.62 -16.64
N ALA A 198 -6.39 -25.24 -15.66
CA ALA A 198 -6.85 -24.58 -14.43
C ALA A 198 -7.49 -23.20 -14.70
N LYS A 199 -6.99 -22.44 -15.68
CA LYS A 199 -7.61 -21.17 -16.10
C LYS A 199 -8.98 -21.42 -16.73
N ASP A 200 -9.07 -22.38 -17.63
CA ASP A 200 -10.31 -22.71 -18.32
C ASP A 200 -11.36 -23.22 -17.33
N GLU A 201 -10.96 -24.04 -16.35
CA GLU A 201 -11.84 -24.47 -15.27
C GLU A 201 -12.35 -23.29 -14.43
N ARG A 202 -11.47 -22.33 -14.11
CA ARG A 202 -11.84 -21.12 -13.35
C ARG A 202 -12.84 -20.25 -14.12
N VAL A 203 -12.67 -20.10 -15.43
CA VAL A 203 -13.62 -19.37 -16.30
C VAL A 203 -14.95 -20.10 -16.35
N ASN A 204 -14.94 -21.41 -16.63
CA ASN A 204 -16.14 -22.25 -16.67
C ASN A 204 -16.91 -22.21 -15.35
N ASN A 205 -16.21 -22.28 -14.21
CA ASN A 205 -16.84 -22.20 -12.89
C ASN A 205 -17.43 -20.82 -12.61
N LYS A 206 -16.80 -19.74 -13.08
CA LYS A 206 -17.33 -18.38 -13.00
C LYS A 206 -18.61 -18.22 -13.83
N GLU A 207 -18.65 -18.81 -15.02
CA GLU A 207 -19.85 -18.81 -15.87
C GLU A 207 -20.98 -19.62 -15.27
N LYS A 208 -20.70 -20.83 -14.78
CA LYS A 208 -21.66 -21.66 -14.05
C LYS A 208 -22.23 -20.92 -12.83
N ALA A 209 -21.38 -20.21 -12.07
CA ALA A 209 -21.83 -19.43 -10.92
C ALA A 209 -22.72 -18.24 -11.32
N LYS A 210 -22.37 -17.53 -12.41
CA LYS A 210 -23.22 -16.47 -12.98
C LYS A 210 -24.59 -17.02 -13.42
N GLN A 211 -24.61 -18.16 -14.13
CA GLN A 211 -25.85 -18.78 -14.57
C GLN A 211 -26.71 -19.22 -13.39
N LYS A 212 -26.13 -19.84 -12.36
CA LYS A 212 -26.84 -20.21 -11.13
C LYS A 212 -27.42 -18.98 -10.42
N LYS A 213 -26.66 -17.88 -10.33
CA LYS A 213 -27.13 -16.62 -9.74
C LYS A 213 -28.29 -16.01 -10.53
N PHE A 214 -28.22 -16.06 -11.86
CA PHE A 214 -29.29 -15.59 -12.73
C PHE A 214 -30.56 -16.46 -12.59
N ASN A 215 -30.43 -17.78 -12.64
CA ASN A 215 -31.54 -18.70 -12.45
C ASN A 215 -32.19 -18.55 -11.07
N LYS A 216 -31.40 -18.31 -10.02
CA LYS A 216 -31.91 -18.02 -8.67
C LYS A 216 -32.76 -16.76 -8.66
N LYS A 217 -32.28 -15.66 -9.27
CA LYS A 217 -33.05 -14.40 -9.40
C LYS A 217 -34.34 -14.59 -10.18
N LEU A 218 -34.32 -15.37 -11.27
CA LEU A 218 -35.53 -15.69 -12.03
C LEU A 218 -36.53 -16.50 -11.21
N LYS A 219 -36.06 -17.46 -10.41
CA LYS A 219 -36.92 -18.24 -9.51
C LYS A 219 -37.55 -17.33 -8.44
N GLU A 220 -36.77 -16.45 -7.83
CA GLU A 220 -37.27 -15.47 -6.85
C GLU A 220 -38.31 -14.53 -7.47
N LEU A 221 -38.07 -14.04 -8.68
CA LEU A 221 -39.02 -13.21 -9.42
C LEU A 221 -40.32 -13.97 -9.74
N ARG A 222 -40.23 -15.23 -10.18
CA ARG A 222 -41.43 -16.06 -10.42
C ARG A 222 -42.23 -16.28 -9.14
N MET A 223 -41.55 -16.48 -8.00
CA MET A 223 -42.21 -16.63 -6.70
C MET A 223 -42.88 -15.33 -6.24
N SER A 224 -42.27 -14.17 -6.46
CA SER A 224 -42.88 -12.89 -6.11
C SER A 224 -44.13 -12.60 -6.95
N VAL A 225 -44.07 -12.83 -8.27
CA VAL A 225 -45.24 -12.66 -9.16
C VAL A 225 -46.36 -13.66 -8.83
N ARG A 226 -46.01 -14.91 -8.52
CA ARG A 226 -47.01 -15.92 -8.13
C ARG A 226 -47.68 -15.55 -6.81
N SER A 227 -46.93 -15.04 -5.83
CA SER A 227 -47.51 -14.65 -4.54
C SER A 227 -48.37 -13.39 -4.62
N SER A 228 -48.07 -12.44 -5.51
CA SER A 228 -48.94 -11.28 -5.73
C SER A 228 -50.27 -11.66 -6.39
N LEU A 229 -50.24 -12.58 -7.38
CA LEU A 229 -51.46 -13.07 -8.04
C LEU A 229 -52.28 -14.05 -7.18
N TRP A 230 -51.65 -14.76 -6.24
CA TRP A 230 -52.31 -15.79 -5.41
C TRP A 230 -52.82 -15.26 -4.07
N ARG A 231 -52.65 -13.97 -3.76
CA ARG A 231 -53.44 -13.35 -2.69
C ARG A 231 -54.90 -13.26 -3.16
N LYS A 232 -55.65 -14.34 -3.00
CA LYS A 232 -57.11 -14.26 -2.94
C LYS A 232 -57.43 -13.30 -1.80
N ASP A 233 -58.30 -12.32 -2.06
CA ASP A 233 -58.86 -11.51 -0.98
C ASP A 233 -59.62 -12.45 -0.03
N LEU A 234 -58.92 -12.81 1.05
CA LEU A 234 -59.48 -13.46 2.24
C LEU A 234 -60.15 -12.43 3.15
N SER A 235 -60.47 -11.24 2.62
CA SER A 235 -61.39 -10.32 3.28
C SER A 235 -62.72 -11.06 3.40
N GLY A 236 -62.95 -11.65 4.58
CA GLY A 236 -64.24 -12.19 4.93
C GLY A 236 -65.29 -11.11 4.72
N HIS A 237 -66.45 -11.52 4.23
CA HIS A 237 -67.59 -10.61 4.10
C HIS A 237 -67.85 -9.95 5.47
N GLN A 238 -67.76 -8.62 5.55
CA GLN A 238 -68.13 -7.89 6.75
C GLN A 238 -69.65 -7.79 6.80
N HIS A 239 -70.27 -8.47 7.77
CA HIS A 239 -71.71 -8.50 7.89
C HIS A 239 -72.25 -7.14 8.32
N GLU A 240 -73.04 -6.51 7.45
CA GLU A 240 -73.92 -5.40 7.81
C GLU A 240 -75.30 -5.97 8.15
N TYR A 241 -75.69 -5.87 9.42
CA TYR A 241 -76.95 -6.38 9.94
C TYR A 241 -78.05 -5.32 9.85
N GLY A 242 -79.22 -5.72 9.32
CA GLY A 242 -80.38 -4.86 9.15
C GLY A 242 -81.23 -4.68 10.42
N GLU A 243 -82.52 -4.38 10.22
CA GLU A 243 -83.50 -4.19 11.30
C GLU A 243 -83.63 -5.42 12.20
N GLU A 244 -83.95 -5.18 13.47
CA GLU A 244 -84.14 -6.22 14.48
C GLU A 244 -85.58 -6.73 14.50
N GLU A 245 -85.72 -8.05 14.42
CA GLU A 245 -86.99 -8.76 14.53
C GLU A 245 -87.03 -9.45 15.91
N TYR A 246 -88.17 -9.36 16.60
CA TYR A 246 -88.36 -9.93 17.93
C TYR A 246 -89.32 -11.10 17.85
N ASP A 247 -88.88 -12.26 18.34
CA ASP A 247 -89.67 -13.48 18.37
C ASP A 247 -90.28 -13.66 19.77
N GLU A 248 -91.61 -13.45 19.87
CA GLU A 248 -92.37 -13.49 21.14
C GLU A 248 -92.41 -14.88 21.80
N GLU A 249 -92.19 -15.96 21.04
CA GLU A 249 -92.24 -17.35 21.56
C GLU A 249 -90.94 -17.78 22.26
N GLU A 250 -89.79 -17.24 21.83
CA GLU A 250 -88.46 -17.62 22.31
C GLU A 250 -87.74 -16.49 23.07
N ASP A 251 -88.40 -15.33 23.29
CA ASP A 251 -87.84 -14.16 23.99
C ASP A 251 -86.46 -13.70 23.45
N THR A 252 -86.25 -13.82 22.14
CA THR A 252 -84.96 -13.51 21.49
C THR A 252 -85.11 -12.49 20.35
N TYR A 253 -84.07 -11.69 20.15
CA TYR A 253 -83.95 -10.72 19.05
C TYR A 253 -83.05 -11.30 17.97
N SER A 254 -83.47 -11.21 16.71
CA SER A 254 -82.67 -11.65 15.57
C SER A 254 -82.37 -10.49 14.61
N LYS A 255 -81.16 -10.50 14.03
CA LYS A 255 -80.74 -9.56 12.99
C LYS A 255 -80.23 -10.32 11.79
N THR A 256 -80.77 -10.03 10.61
CA THR A 256 -80.32 -10.65 9.36
C THR A 256 -79.38 -9.74 8.60
N CYS A 257 -78.24 -10.28 8.16
CA CYS A 257 -77.28 -9.56 7.35
C CYS A 257 -77.83 -9.30 5.95
N CYS A 258 -77.88 -8.03 5.53
CA CYS A 258 -78.52 -7.59 4.28
C CYS A 258 -77.84 -8.14 3.02
N SER A 259 -76.57 -8.48 3.11
CA SER A 259 -75.72 -8.85 1.98
C SER A 259 -75.50 -10.35 1.82
N CYS A 260 -75.69 -11.15 2.88
CA CYS A 260 -75.43 -12.60 2.83
C CYS A 260 -76.47 -13.47 3.53
N GLY A 261 -77.50 -12.88 4.14
CA GLY A 261 -78.59 -13.64 4.80
C GLY A 261 -78.16 -14.36 6.08
N HIS A 262 -77.02 -14.02 6.67
CA HIS A 262 -76.60 -14.58 7.96
C HIS A 262 -77.48 -14.00 9.08
N VAL A 263 -78.10 -14.86 9.87
CA VAL A 263 -78.95 -14.47 11.00
C VAL A 263 -78.13 -14.51 12.29
N TRP A 264 -78.15 -13.42 13.04
CA TRP A 264 -77.53 -13.31 14.36
C TRP A 264 -78.61 -13.10 15.42
N SER A 265 -78.86 -14.11 16.24
CA SER A 265 -79.79 -14.06 17.38
C SER A 265 -79.08 -13.72 18.69
N TYR A 266 -79.71 -12.90 19.53
CA TYR A 266 -79.23 -12.48 20.84
C TYR A 266 -80.39 -12.16 21.80
N GLU A 267 -80.15 -12.29 23.10
CA GLU A 267 -81.10 -11.94 24.16
C GLU A 267 -80.77 -10.53 24.68
N LYS A 268 -81.79 -9.68 24.89
CA LYS A 268 -81.61 -8.30 25.37
C LYS A 268 -82.13 -8.21 26.81
N MET A 269 -81.21 -7.99 27.75
CA MET A 269 -81.49 -7.88 29.19
C MET A 269 -82.02 -6.50 29.57
#